data_AF-F2BF63-F1
#
_entry.id   AF-F2BF63-F1
#
_cell.length_a   1.000
_cell.length_b   1.000
_cell.length_c   1.000
_cell.angle_alpha   90.00
_cell.angle_beta   90.00
_cell.angle_gamma   90.00
#
_symmetry.space_group_name_H-M   'P 1'
#
loop_
_entity.id
_entity.type
_entity.pdbx_description
1 polymer ?
#
loop_
_entity_poly.entity_id
_entity_poly.type
_entity_poly.pdbx_seq_one_letter_code
_entity_poly.pdbx_strand_id
1 'polypeptide(L)' 'MNPDTRRLLRVGIPEHDNETTLAAFTRLMGKGEAAARRSRMQAEGDRVEADI' A
#
# COMPACT_ATOMS: atom_id res chain seq x y z
N MET A 1 13.67 8.30 19.55
CA MET A 1 13.51 6.88 19.21
C MET A 1 14.84 6.19 19.52
N ASN A 2 14.89 5.23 20.45
CA ASN A 2 16.15 4.63 20.90
C ASN A 2 16.66 3.63 19.83
N PRO A 3 17.90 3.77 19.32
CA PRO A 3 18.49 2.85 18.36
C PRO A 3 18.51 1.38 18.80
N ASP A 4 18.67 1.13 20.10
CA ASP A 4 18.87 -0.21 20.65
C ASP A 4 17.57 -0.98 20.86
N THR A 5 16.44 -0.27 20.87
CA THR A 5 15.11 -0.86 21.12
C THR A 5 14.13 -0.65 19.96
N ARG A 6 14.53 0.07 18.91
CA ARG A 6 13.69 0.25 17.72
C ARG A 6 13.67 -1.02 16.86
N ARG A 7 12.49 -1.36 16.35
CA ARG A 7 12.30 -2.34 15.28
C ARG A 7 12.06 -1.58 13.98
N LEU A 8 12.95 -1.74 13.00
CA LEU A 8 12.82 -1.14 11.68
C LEU A 8 12.53 -2.22 10.66
N LEU A 9 11.60 -1.94 9.73
CA LEU A 9 11.38 -2.76 8.57
C LEU A 9 12.01 -2.07 7.35
N ARG A 10 12.89 -2.76 6.65
CA ARG A 10 13.45 -2.26 5.39
C ARG A 10 12.39 -2.43 4.29
N VAL A 11 12.03 -1.33 3.64
CA VAL A 11 11.17 -1.36 2.46
C VAL A 11 12.04 -1.54 1.22
N GLY A 12 11.59 -2.40 0.30
CA GLY A 12 12.21 -2.62 -1.00
C GLY A 12 11.15 -3.02 -2.02
N ILE A 13 11.42 -2.74 -3.29
CA ILE A 13 10.61 -3.22 -4.41
C ILE A 13 11.32 -4.49 -4.92
N PRO A 14 10.62 -5.63 -5.05
CA PRO A 14 11.22 -6.84 -5.62
C PRO A 14 11.74 -6.60 -7.04
N GLU A 15 12.72 -7.40 -7.44
CA GLU A 15 13.25 -7.34 -8.80
C GLU A 15 12.13 -7.68 -9.79
N HIS A 16 12.00 -6.88 -10.86
CA HIS A 16 10.93 -6.95 -11.87
C HIS A 16 9.53 -6.48 -11.44
N ASP A 17 9.31 -6.04 -10.20
CA ASP A 17 7.99 -5.60 -9.70
C ASP A 17 7.73 -4.08 -9.80
N ASN A 18 8.59 -3.34 -10.50
CA ASN A 18 8.48 -1.88 -10.61
C ASN A 18 7.15 -1.42 -11.24
N GLU A 19 6.71 -2.08 -12.33
CA GLU A 19 5.47 -1.71 -13.02
C GLU A 19 4.25 -1.99 -12.16
N THR A 20 4.19 -3.17 -11.54
CA THR A 20 3.13 -3.56 -10.61
C THR A 20 3.06 -2.58 -9.43
N THR A 21 4.22 -2.21 -8.88
CA THR A 21 4.31 -1.22 -7.79
C THR A 21 3.77 0.14 -8.24
N LEU A 22 4.21 0.63 -9.40
CA LEU A 22 3.73 1.90 -9.95
C LEU A 22 2.22 1.89 -10.23
N ALA A 23 1.68 0.79 -10.73
CA ALA A 23 0.25 0.62 -10.94
C ALA A 23 -0.52 0.67 -9.61
N ALA A 24 0.00 0.05 -8.55
CA ALA A 24 -0.57 0.13 -7.22
C ALA A 24 -0.57 1.57 -6.69
N PHE A 25 0.55 2.30 -6.84
CA PHE A 25 0.62 3.73 -6.48
C PHE A 25 -0.36 4.58 -7.28
N THR A 26 -0.49 4.34 -8.58
CA THR A 26 -1.45 5.06 -9.43
C THR A 26 -2.88 4.82 -8.93
N ARG A 27 -3.26 3.56 -8.72
CA ARG A 27 -4.59 3.20 -8.19
C ARG A 27 -4.88 3.84 -6.82
N LEU A 28 -3.88 3.87 -5.94
CA LEU A 28 -4.04 4.34 -4.56
C LEU A 28 -3.87 5.83 -4.38
N MET A 29 -3.11 6.50 -5.24
CA MET A 29 -2.66 7.88 -5.06
C MET A 29 -2.94 8.79 -6.26
N GLY A 30 -3.24 8.22 -7.44
CA GLY A 30 -3.46 8.94 -8.69
C GLY A 30 -4.58 9.98 -8.60
N LYS A 31 -4.34 11.14 -9.21
CA LYS A 31 -5.30 12.26 -9.20
C LYS A 31 -6.62 11.90 -9.90
N GLY A 32 -6.54 11.14 -11.01
CA GLY A 32 -7.72 10.66 -11.74
C GLY A 32 -8.50 9.56 -11.02
N GLU A 33 -7.88 8.88 -10.05
CA GLU A 33 -8.44 7.70 -9.38
C GLU A 33 -9.31 8.06 -8.15
N ALA A 34 -9.55 9.34 -7.87
CA ALA A 34 -10.22 9.77 -6.64
C ALA A 34 -11.64 9.20 -6.45
N ALA A 35 -12.41 9.04 -7.53
CA ALA A 35 -13.74 8.42 -7.45
C ALA A 35 -13.65 6.90 -7.23
N ALA A 36 -12.81 6.22 -8.02
CA ALA A 36 -12.60 4.77 -7.91
C ALA A 36 -12.06 4.37 -6.53
N ARG A 37 -11.10 5.12 -5.99
CA ARG A 37 -10.53 4.92 -4.65
C ARG A 37 -11.59 5.04 -3.55
N ARG A 38 -12.48 6.04 -3.61
CA ARG A 38 -13.57 6.17 -2.63
C ARG A 38 -14.53 5.00 -2.68
N SER A 39 -14.96 4.61 -3.88
CA SER A 39 -15.83 3.45 -4.07
C SER A 39 -15.18 2.16 -3.53
N ARG A 40 -13.89 1.95 -3.79
CA ARG A 40 -13.14 0.82 -3.27
C ARG A 40 -13.03 0.83 -1.74
N MET A 41 -12.65 1.95 -1.14
CA MET A 41 -12.58 2.08 0.33
C MET A 41 -13.91 1.76 1.00
N GLN A 42 -15.02 2.15 0.36
CA GLN A 42 -16.36 1.88 0.89
C GLN A 42 -16.77 0.40 0.75
N ALA A 43 -16.30 -0.29 -0.28
CA ALA A 43 -16.62 -1.70 -0.53
C ALA A 43 -15.67 -2.69 0.17
N GLU A 44 -14.41 -2.31 0.38
CA GLU A 44 -13.33 -3.21 0.80
C GLU A 44 -12.53 -2.69 2.01
N GLY A 45 -12.88 -1.53 2.58
CA GLY A 45 -12.10 -0.88 3.63
C GLY A 45 -11.83 -1.77 4.86
N ASP A 46 -12.76 -2.68 5.16
CA ASP A 46 -12.69 -3.58 6.31
C ASP A 46 -12.29 -5.02 5.93
N ARG A 47 -11.97 -5.29 4.66
CA ARG A 47 -11.69 -6.65 4.16
C ARG A 47 -10.24 -7.12 4.37
N VAL A 48 -9.58 -6.69 5.44
CA VAL A 48 -8.23 -7.16 5.72
C VAL A 48 -8.30 -8.54 6.41
N GLU A 49 -7.83 -9.58 5.73
CA GLU A 49 -7.48 -10.84 6.39
C GLU A 49 -6.11 -10.62 7.04
N ALA A 50 -6.13 -10.31 8.34
CA ALA A 50 -4.92 -10.31 9.13
C ALA A 50 -4.60 -11.76 9.51
N ASP A 51 -3.56 -12.34 8.91
CA ASP A 51 -2.91 -13.54 9.46
C ASP A 51 -2.32 -13.15 10.82
N ILE A 52 -2.89 -13.70 11.89
CA ILE A 52 -2.39 -13.57 13.27
C ILE A 52 -1.47 -14.75 13.56
#